data_AF-A0A067E6C0-F1
#
_entry.id   AF-A0A067E6C0-F1
#
_cell.length_a   1.000
_cell.length_b   1.000
_cell.length_c   1.000
_cell.angle_alpha   90.00
_cell.angle_beta   90.00
_cell.angle_gamma   90.00
#
_symmetry.space_group_name_H-M   'P 1'
#
loop_
_entity.id
_entity.type
_entity.pdbx_description
1 polymer ?
#
loop_
_entity_poly.entity_id
_entity_poly.type
_entity_poly.pdbx_seq_one_letter_code
_entity_poly.pdbx_strand_id
1 'polypeptide(L)'
;MILQLVIIIHRDVVTHSMAPEKVEIFRSLETWAEQNVLIHLKPVDKSWQPTDFLPESETSEGFYEQVKELRERCKQLPAEHFVALVGEMITEEALPTYQTMLNTLDGVRDETGASLTSWATWIRAWTAEENRHGDLLNKYLYLSGRVDMKQIEKSIQYLIRSGM
;
A
#
# COMPACT_ATOMS: atom_id res chain seq x y z
N MET A 1 10.57 -27.11 -26.09
CA MET A 1 11.79 -26.31 -25.85
C MET A 1 11.67 -25.02 -26.63
N ILE A 2 10.90 -24.06 -26.11
CA ILE A 2 10.76 -22.71 -26.70
C ILE A 2 10.94 -21.75 -25.54
N LEU A 3 12.17 -21.24 -25.39
CA LEU A 3 12.49 -20.12 -24.53
C LEU A 3 12.00 -18.87 -25.25
N GLN A 4 10.96 -18.24 -24.70
CA GLN A 4 10.45 -16.98 -25.18
C GLN A 4 11.33 -15.87 -24.64
N LEU A 5 11.92 -15.14 -25.56
CA LEU A 5 12.86 -14.04 -25.39
C LEU A 5 12.17 -12.91 -24.59
N VAL A 6 12.48 -12.80 -23.30
CA VAL A 6 12.21 -11.57 -22.54
C VAL A 6 13.23 -10.56 -23.02
N ILE A 7 12.79 -9.56 -23.77
CA ILE A 7 13.57 -8.36 -24.05
C ILE A 7 13.72 -7.64 -22.71
N ILE A 8 14.83 -7.91 -22.01
CA ILE A 8 15.27 -7.10 -20.88
C ILE A 8 15.70 -5.76 -21.49
N ILE A 9 14.85 -4.75 -21.38
CA ILE A 9 15.29 -3.36 -21.57
C ILE A 9 16.26 -3.08 -20.41
N HIS A 10 17.57 -3.15 -20.68
CA HIS A 10 18.59 -2.66 -19.76
C HIS A 10 18.46 -1.14 -19.73
N ARG A 11 17.67 -0.61 -18.78
CA ARG A 11 17.84 0.79 -18.37
C ARG A 11 19.11 0.82 -17.53
N ASP A 12 20.06 1.67 -17.91
CA ASP A 12 21.19 1.96 -17.04
C ASP A 12 20.66 2.44 -15.69
N VAL A 13 20.92 1.68 -14.63
CA VAL A 13 20.42 1.98 -13.29
C VAL A 13 21.27 3.11 -12.73
N VAL A 14 20.72 4.32 -12.70
CA VAL A 14 21.34 5.49 -12.07
C VAL A 14 20.88 5.55 -10.62
N THR A 15 21.79 5.37 -9.67
CA THR A 15 21.54 5.55 -8.24
C THR A 15 22.28 6.79 -7.72
N HIS A 16 21.76 7.39 -6.65
CA HIS A 16 22.43 8.50 -5.94
C HIS A 16 22.86 9.66 -6.85
N SER A 17 21.96 10.09 -7.74
CA SER A 17 22.22 11.22 -8.66
C SER A 17 22.25 12.59 -7.96
N MET A 18 21.78 12.66 -6.71
CA MET A 18 21.86 13.86 -5.90
C MET A 18 23.27 14.04 -5.35
N ALA A 19 23.84 15.24 -5.52
CA ALA A 19 25.15 15.57 -4.96
C ALA A 19 25.16 15.41 -3.42
N PRO A 20 26.17 14.75 -2.82
CA PRO A 20 26.16 14.42 -1.39
C PRO A 20 25.95 15.61 -0.45
N GLU A 21 26.46 16.79 -0.80
CA GLU A 21 26.30 18.02 -0.03
C GLU A 21 24.83 18.46 0.12
N LYS A 22 23.94 18.06 -0.80
CA LYS A 22 22.51 18.39 -0.73
C LYS A 22 21.74 17.60 0.33
N VAL A 23 22.32 16.51 0.87
CA VAL A 23 21.75 15.80 2.02
C VAL A 23 21.56 16.74 3.22
N GLU A 24 22.46 17.71 3.39
CA GLU A 24 22.38 18.69 4.49
C GLU A 24 21.11 19.55 4.42
N ILE A 25 20.53 19.74 3.23
CA ILE A 25 19.27 20.46 3.08
C ILE A 25 18.15 19.75 3.84
N PHE A 26 18.00 18.44 3.66
CA PHE A 26 16.95 17.66 4.33
C PHE A 26 17.17 17.60 5.85
N ARG A 27 18.43 17.52 6.28
CA ARG A 27 18.80 17.62 7.70
C ARG A 27 18.41 18.97 8.30
N SER A 28 18.64 20.07 7.58
CA SER A 28 18.26 21.41 8.03
C SER A 28 16.73 21.63 8.08
N LEU A 29 15.96 20.81 7.35
CA LEU A 29 14.50 20.89 7.25
C LEU A 29 13.75 19.99 8.25
N GLU A 30 14.42 19.28 9.16
CA GLU A 30 13.78 18.36 10.12
C GLU A 30 12.66 19.01 10.95
N THR A 31 12.94 20.16 11.58
CA THR A 31 11.93 20.91 12.36
C THR A 31 10.83 21.49 11.46
N TRP A 32 11.18 21.89 10.24
CA TRP A 32 10.18 22.35 9.28
C TRP A 32 9.23 21.21 8.88
N ALA A 33 9.75 20.02 8.62
CA ALA A 33 8.97 18.84 8.28
C ALA A 33 8.08 18.41 9.46
N GLU A 34 8.58 18.48 10.69
CA GLU A 34 7.77 18.25 11.89
C GLU A 34 6.55 19.17 11.94
N GLN A 35 6.75 20.46 11.69
CA GLN A 35 5.71 21.48 11.85
C GLN A 35 4.78 21.63 10.64
N ASN A 36 5.19 21.19 9.45
CA ASN A 36 4.48 21.46 8.20
C ASN A 36 4.13 20.21 7.40
N VAL A 37 4.81 19.08 7.63
CA VAL A 37 4.54 17.81 6.95
C VAL A 37 3.81 16.85 7.88
N LEU A 38 4.36 16.59 9.08
CA LEU A 38 3.77 15.61 10.02
C LEU A 38 2.36 15.99 10.50
N ILE A 39 2.00 17.27 10.45
CA ILE A 39 0.66 17.76 10.80
C ILE A 39 -0.45 17.20 9.90
N HIS A 40 -0.11 16.68 8.72
CA HIS A 40 -1.06 16.06 7.81
C HIS A 40 -1.37 14.59 8.14
N LEU A 41 -0.55 13.96 8.99
CA LEU A 41 -0.81 12.60 9.48
C LEU A 41 -2.00 12.63 10.43
N LYS A 42 -2.90 11.67 10.26
CA LYS A 42 -4.06 11.57 11.13
C LYS A 42 -3.69 10.75 12.37
N PRO A 43 -4.05 11.22 13.59
CA PRO A 43 -3.90 10.40 14.78
C PRO A 43 -4.61 9.04 14.60
N VAL A 44 -3.98 7.96 15.07
CA VAL A 44 -4.49 6.58 14.88
C VAL A 44 -5.90 6.42 15.46
N ASP A 45 -6.15 6.99 16.63
CA ASP A 45 -7.45 7.02 17.32
C ASP A 45 -8.54 7.77 16.55
N LYS A 46 -8.16 8.60 15.57
CA LYS A 46 -9.07 9.36 14.70
C LYS A 46 -9.10 8.81 13.27
N SER A 47 -8.32 7.77 12.99
CA SER A 47 -8.24 7.13 11.69
C SER A 47 -9.31 6.07 11.58
N TRP A 48 -9.97 6.02 10.42
CA TRP A 48 -10.87 4.92 10.10
C TRP A 48 -10.08 3.61 10.08
N GLN A 49 -10.73 2.49 10.38
CA GLN A 49 -10.15 1.16 10.26
C GLN A 49 -10.95 0.35 9.24
N PRO A 50 -10.34 -0.64 8.56
CA PRO A 50 -11.06 -1.47 7.59
C PRO A 50 -12.36 -2.08 8.12
N THR A 51 -12.39 -2.43 9.41
CA THR A 51 -13.57 -2.96 10.11
C THR A 51 -14.76 -2.00 10.11
N ASP A 52 -14.54 -0.69 10.04
CA ASP A 52 -15.62 0.31 10.00
C ASP A 52 -16.49 0.19 8.72
N PHE A 53 -15.98 -0.50 7.69
CA PHE A 53 -16.62 -0.65 6.38
C PHE A 53 -16.90 -2.11 5.99
N LEU A 54 -16.61 -3.06 6.88
CA LEU A 54 -16.74 -4.49 6.63
C LEU A 54 -17.81 -5.10 7.56
N PRO A 55 -18.39 -6.26 7.19
CA PRO A 55 -19.29 -6.97 8.07
C PRO A 55 -18.68 -7.26 9.45
N GLU A 56 -19.43 -6.99 10.51
CA GLU A 56 -18.97 -7.13 11.90
C GLU A 56 -18.82 -8.61 12.26
N SER A 57 -17.59 -9.07 12.48
CA SER A 57 -17.31 -10.48 12.77
C SER A 57 -17.53 -10.88 14.23
N GLU A 58 -17.56 -9.92 15.16
CA GLU A 58 -17.64 -10.21 16.61
C GLU A 58 -19.06 -10.58 17.05
N THR A 59 -20.09 -10.04 16.39
CA THR A 59 -21.50 -10.29 16.72
C THR A 59 -22.06 -11.34 15.75
N SER A 60 -22.12 -12.59 16.21
CA SER A 60 -22.52 -13.73 15.37
C SER A 60 -23.94 -13.60 14.77
N GLU A 61 -24.81 -12.79 15.38
CA GLU A 61 -26.20 -12.62 14.94
C GLU A 61 -26.34 -11.81 13.65
N GLY A 62 -25.38 -10.93 13.30
CA GLY A 62 -25.48 -10.03 12.15
C GLY A 62 -24.54 -10.35 10.98
N PHE A 63 -23.40 -10.99 11.24
CA PHE A 63 -22.33 -11.17 10.26
C PHE A 63 -22.80 -11.82 8.95
N TYR A 64 -23.53 -12.93 9.04
CA TYR A 64 -23.93 -13.70 7.85
C TYR A 64 -24.90 -12.94 6.95
N GLU A 65 -25.84 -12.18 7.52
CA GLU A 65 -26.78 -11.39 6.71
C GLU A 65 -26.05 -10.19 6.08
N GLN A 66 -25.16 -9.51 6.80
CA GLN A 66 -24.34 -8.42 6.24
C GLN A 66 -23.45 -8.89 5.07
N VAL A 67 -22.83 -10.08 5.19
CA VAL A 67 -22.07 -10.69 4.09
C VAL A 67 -22.98 -11.00 2.90
N LYS A 68 -24.17 -11.54 3.14
CA LYS A 68 -25.15 -11.83 2.08
C LYS A 68 -25.60 -10.56 1.37
N GLU A 69 -25.93 -9.49 2.10
CA GLU A 69 -26.28 -8.18 1.54
C GLU A 69 -25.13 -7.58 0.71
N LEU A 70 -23.89 -7.68 1.20
CA LEU A 70 -22.69 -7.27 0.44
C LEU A 70 -22.63 -8.01 -0.90
N ARG A 71 -22.82 -9.33 -0.90
CA ARG A 71 -22.77 -10.15 -2.12
C ARG A 71 -23.91 -9.85 -3.08
N GLU A 72 -25.14 -9.61 -2.58
CA GLU A 72 -26.26 -9.22 -3.43
C GLU A 72 -26.00 -7.88 -4.15
N ARG A 73 -25.43 -6.89 -3.47
CA ARG A 73 -24.99 -5.64 -4.11
C ARG A 73 -23.88 -5.88 -5.14
N CYS A 74 -22.89 -6.71 -4.81
CA CYS A 74 -21.78 -7.03 -5.72
C CYS A 74 -22.24 -7.75 -7.00
N LYS A 75 -23.34 -8.51 -6.99
CA LYS A 75 -23.90 -9.14 -8.20
C LYS A 75 -24.40 -8.12 -9.23
N GLN A 76 -24.78 -6.92 -8.78
CA GLN A 76 -25.28 -5.84 -9.65
C GLN A 76 -24.14 -5.06 -10.32
N LEU A 77 -22.89 -5.25 -9.88
CA LEU A 77 -21.73 -4.58 -10.44
C LEU A 77 -21.18 -5.36 -11.66
N PRO A 78 -20.80 -4.66 -12.74
CA PRO A 78 -20.27 -5.26 -13.95
C PRO A 78 -18.86 -5.83 -13.73
N ALA A 79 -18.45 -6.79 -14.55
CA ALA A 79 -17.15 -7.46 -14.39
C ALA A 79 -15.96 -6.50 -14.60
N GLU A 80 -16.10 -5.53 -15.50
CA GLU A 80 -15.11 -4.51 -15.81
C GLU A 80 -14.78 -3.65 -14.56
N HIS A 81 -15.78 -3.42 -13.70
CA HIS A 81 -15.56 -2.71 -12.44
C HIS A 81 -14.64 -3.52 -11.50
N PHE A 82 -14.85 -4.84 -11.40
CA PHE A 82 -13.98 -5.69 -10.60
C PHE A 82 -12.57 -5.82 -11.18
N VAL A 83 -12.39 -5.74 -12.50
CA VAL A 83 -11.04 -5.73 -13.10
C VAL A 83 -10.25 -4.51 -12.63
N ALA A 84 -10.86 -3.31 -12.68
CA ALA A 84 -10.22 -2.09 -12.20
C ALA A 84 -9.93 -2.15 -10.68
N LEU A 85 -10.92 -2.56 -9.89
CA LEU A 85 -10.80 -2.65 -8.43
C LEU A 85 -9.76 -3.69 -7.99
N VAL A 86 -9.63 -4.80 -8.71
CA VAL A 86 -8.57 -5.80 -8.48
C VAL A 86 -7.20 -5.21 -8.80
N GLY A 87 -7.07 -4.45 -9.89
CA GLY A 87 -5.83 -3.76 -10.22
C GLY A 87 -5.40 -2.78 -9.13
N GLU A 88 -6.35 -1.98 -8.63
CA GLU A 88 -6.15 -1.06 -7.51
C GLU A 88 -5.70 -1.81 -6.26
N MET A 89 -6.43 -2.86 -5.85
CA MET A 89 -6.08 -3.65 -4.66
C MET A 89 -4.70 -4.30 -4.77
N ILE A 90 -4.35 -4.87 -5.93
CA ILE A 90 -3.01 -5.46 -6.16
C ILE A 90 -1.91 -4.40 -6.01
N THR A 91 -2.17 -3.16 -6.45
CA THR A 91 -1.24 -2.04 -6.33
C THR A 91 -1.07 -1.65 -4.86
N GLU A 92 -2.17 -1.51 -4.11
CA GLU A 92 -2.13 -1.21 -2.67
C GLU A 92 -1.36 -2.27 -1.86
N GLU A 93 -1.55 -3.56 -2.18
CA GLU A 93 -0.83 -4.67 -1.52
C GLU A 93 0.68 -4.70 -1.80
N ALA A 94 1.16 -3.96 -2.82
CA ALA A 94 2.58 -3.82 -3.09
C ALA A 94 3.29 -2.78 -2.19
N LEU A 95 2.64 -2.34 -1.11
CA LEU A 95 3.13 -1.38 -0.13
C LEU A 95 4.59 -1.60 0.34
N PRO A 96 5.10 -2.84 0.55
CA PRO A 96 6.52 -3.03 0.90
C PRO A 96 7.48 -2.46 -0.14
N THR A 97 7.13 -2.49 -1.43
CA THR A 97 7.92 -1.88 -2.51
C THR A 97 7.94 -0.36 -2.38
N TYR A 98 6.82 0.27 -2.04
CA TYR A 98 6.72 1.73 -1.90
C TYR A 98 7.49 2.26 -0.69
N GLN A 99 7.37 1.60 0.46
CA GLN A 99 8.17 1.94 1.63
C GLN A 99 9.67 1.76 1.35
N THR A 100 10.04 0.67 0.67
CA THR A 100 11.43 0.44 0.25
C THR A 100 11.93 1.57 -0.64
N MET A 101 11.16 1.97 -1.65
CA MET A 101 11.50 3.08 -2.53
C MET A 101 11.73 4.38 -1.75
N LEU A 102 10.84 4.75 -0.82
CA LEU A 102 11.05 5.93 0.04
C LEU A 102 12.34 5.83 0.86
N ASN A 103 12.66 4.63 1.36
CA ASN A 103 13.90 4.36 2.08
C ASN A 103 15.16 4.25 1.19
N THR A 104 15.03 4.35 -0.14
CA THR A 104 16.18 4.52 -1.04
C THR A 104 16.55 6.00 -1.26
N LEU A 105 15.70 6.94 -0.85
CA LEU A 105 15.91 8.36 -1.10
C LEU A 105 16.97 8.94 -0.16
N ASP A 106 17.98 9.59 -0.76
CA ASP A 106 19.05 10.24 -0.04
C ASP A 106 18.52 11.38 0.85
N GLY A 107 18.95 11.38 2.12
CA GLY A 107 18.63 12.44 3.10
C GLY A 107 17.32 12.27 3.87
N VAL A 108 16.44 11.35 3.49
CA VAL A 108 15.14 11.13 4.16
C VAL A 108 14.89 9.70 4.65
N ARG A 109 15.70 8.73 4.19
CA ARG A 109 15.52 7.31 4.53
C ARG A 109 15.60 7.01 6.03
N ASP A 110 14.87 6.00 6.46
CA ASP A 110 14.96 5.45 7.81
C ASP A 110 16.18 4.51 7.94
N GLU A 111 17.24 4.99 8.59
CA GLU A 111 18.50 4.25 8.76
C GLU A 111 18.40 3.06 9.73
N THR A 112 17.39 3.02 10.60
CA THR A 112 17.32 2.01 11.68
C THR A 112 16.02 1.22 11.70
N GLY A 113 15.03 1.61 10.87
CA GLY A 113 13.65 1.14 10.95
C GLY A 113 12.84 1.76 12.11
N ALA A 114 13.49 2.63 12.89
CA ALA A 114 12.89 3.36 14.01
C ALA A 114 13.57 4.72 14.23
N SER A 115 14.16 5.32 13.18
CA SER A 115 14.82 6.61 13.29
C SER A 115 13.82 7.69 13.75
N LEU A 116 14.28 8.59 14.62
CA LEU A 116 13.45 9.64 15.20
C LEU A 116 13.41 10.91 14.34
N THR A 117 13.99 10.88 13.14
CA THR A 117 13.86 11.98 12.18
C THR A 117 12.39 12.17 11.78
N SER A 118 12.02 13.41 11.47
CA SER A 118 10.69 13.74 10.94
C SER A 118 10.42 12.97 9.66
N TRP A 119 11.43 12.81 8.80
CA TRP A 119 11.30 12.05 7.56
C TRP A 119 11.02 10.57 7.78
N ALA A 120 11.76 9.90 8.65
CA ALA A 120 11.53 8.49 8.97
C ALA A 120 10.18 8.29 9.68
N THR A 121 9.80 9.23 10.56
CA THR A 121 8.49 9.22 11.22
C THR A 121 7.36 9.34 10.20
N TRP A 122 7.49 10.23 9.21
CA TRP A 122 6.55 10.33 8.10
C TRP A 122 6.46 9.03 7.30
N ILE A 123 7.59 8.45 6.87
CA ILE A 123 7.60 7.21 6.08
C ILE A 123 6.86 6.10 6.81
N ARG A 124 7.13 5.90 8.10
CA ARG A 124 6.46 4.85 8.90
C ARG A 124 4.97 5.15 9.09
N ALA A 125 4.60 6.39 9.40
CA ALA A 125 3.21 6.76 9.63
C ALA A 125 2.38 6.70 8.33
N TRP A 126 2.91 7.22 7.22
CA TRP A 126 2.31 7.09 5.90
C TRP A 126 2.12 5.60 5.53
N THR A 127 3.14 4.77 5.73
CA THR A 127 3.04 3.32 5.46
C THR A 127 1.94 2.69 6.32
N ALA A 128 1.83 3.06 7.59
CA ALA A 128 0.77 2.57 8.48
C ALA A 128 -0.63 3.03 8.02
N GLU A 129 -0.75 4.25 7.50
CA GLU A 129 -2.00 4.74 6.91
C GLU A 129 -2.37 3.97 5.64
N GLU A 130 -1.43 3.78 4.70
CA GLU A 130 -1.63 3.07 3.43
C GLU A 130 -1.96 1.59 3.60
N ASN A 131 -1.40 0.92 4.61
CA ASN A 131 -1.67 -0.51 4.85
C ASN A 131 -3.18 -0.80 4.94
N ARG A 132 -3.96 0.14 5.50
CA ARG A 132 -5.41 -0.02 5.65
C ARG A 132 -6.15 -0.05 4.30
N HIS A 133 -5.59 0.53 3.24
CA HIS A 133 -6.19 0.56 1.90
C HIS A 133 -6.24 -0.86 1.32
N GLY A 134 -5.08 -1.53 1.23
CA GLY A 134 -4.99 -2.92 0.79
C GLY A 134 -5.83 -3.84 1.69
N ASP A 135 -5.74 -3.67 3.01
CA ASP A 135 -6.50 -4.46 3.97
C ASP A 135 -8.02 -4.42 3.78
N LEU A 136 -8.57 -3.23 3.48
CA LEU A 136 -10.00 -3.04 3.23
C LEU A 136 -10.41 -3.66 1.89
N LEU A 137 -9.68 -3.33 0.82
CA LEU A 137 -9.99 -3.81 -0.52
C LEU A 137 -9.87 -5.33 -0.63
N ASN A 138 -8.86 -5.93 0.00
CA ASN A 138 -8.65 -7.37 0.02
C ASN A 138 -9.84 -8.09 0.63
N LYS A 139 -10.25 -7.69 1.85
CA LYS A 139 -11.39 -8.30 2.55
C LYS A 139 -12.69 -8.06 1.79
N TYR A 140 -12.89 -6.88 1.20
CA TYR A 140 -14.05 -6.60 0.36
C TYR A 140 -14.13 -7.53 -0.85
N LEU A 141 -13.03 -7.67 -1.61
CA LEU A 141 -12.96 -8.54 -2.78
C LEU A 141 -13.14 -10.01 -2.40
N TYR A 142 -12.53 -10.45 -1.31
CA TYR A 142 -12.71 -11.80 -0.77
C TYR A 142 -14.18 -12.09 -0.45
N LEU A 143 -14.84 -11.21 0.32
CA LEU A 143 -16.23 -11.38 0.72
C LEU A 143 -17.21 -11.26 -0.46
N SER A 144 -16.88 -10.46 -1.48
CA SER A 144 -17.71 -10.27 -2.68
C SER A 144 -18.03 -11.59 -3.38
N GLY A 145 -17.08 -12.53 -3.39
CA GLY A 145 -17.16 -13.78 -4.16
C GLY A 145 -17.26 -13.57 -5.67
N ARG A 146 -16.79 -12.43 -6.18
CA ARG A 146 -16.85 -12.06 -7.60
C ARG A 146 -15.53 -12.27 -8.35
N VAL A 147 -14.46 -12.61 -7.64
CA VAL A 147 -13.09 -12.68 -8.18
C VAL A 147 -12.37 -13.96 -7.74
N ASP A 148 -11.31 -14.33 -8.47
CA ASP A 148 -10.42 -15.45 -8.13
C ASP A 148 -9.28 -14.94 -7.23
N MET A 149 -9.48 -15.04 -5.92
CA MET A 149 -8.49 -14.58 -4.93
C MET A 149 -7.14 -15.30 -5.06
N LYS A 150 -7.11 -16.57 -5.46
CA LYS A 150 -5.86 -17.31 -5.63
C LYS A 150 -4.99 -16.72 -6.74
N GLN A 151 -5.61 -16.28 -7.83
CA GLN A 151 -4.89 -15.63 -8.93
C GLN A 151 -4.45 -14.22 -8.57
N ILE A 152 -5.24 -13.50 -7.76
CA ILE A 152 -4.88 -12.18 -7.24
C ILE A 152 -3.69 -12.28 -6.28
N GLU A 153 -3.74 -13.17 -5.30
CA GLU A 153 -2.65 -13.43 -4.33
C GLU A 153 -1.34 -13.79 -5.04
N LYS A 154 -1.39 -14.64 -6.07
CA LYS A 154 -0.23 -14.93 -6.91
C LYS A 154 0.29 -13.70 -7.64
N SER A 155 -0.61 -12.84 -8.12
CA SER A 155 -0.23 -11.61 -8.84
C SER A 155 0.46 -10.62 -7.90
N ILE A 156 -0.05 -10.45 -6.67
CA ILE A 156 0.60 -9.68 -5.60
C ILE A 156 2.01 -10.24 -5.32
N GLN A 157 2.12 -11.56 -5.15
CA GLN A 157 3.41 -12.21 -4.90
C GLN A 157 4.40 -11.97 -6.05
N TYR A 158 3.95 -12.05 -7.30
CA TYR A 158 4.79 -11.73 -8.46
C TYR A 158 5.19 -10.26 -8.48
N LEU A 159 4.27 -9.34 -8.19
CA LEU A 159 4.52 -7.90 -8.20
C LEU A 159 5.55 -7.50 -7.15
N ILE A 160 5.32 -7.85 -5.88
CA ILE A 160 6.25 -7.55 -4.78
C ILE A 160 7.63 -8.12 -5.07
N ARG A 161 7.71 -9.37 -5.57
CA ARG A 161 8.99 -10.01 -5.92
C ARG A 161 9.70 -9.28 -7.07
N SER A 162 8.95 -8.72 -8.01
CA SER A 162 9.52 -8.03 -9.18
C SER A 162 10.01 -6.63 -8.84
N GLY A 163 9.41 -5.99 -7.83
CA GLY A 163 9.64 -4.58 -7.53
C GLY A 163 9.13 -3.68 -8.65
N MET A 164 9.65 -2.45 -8.68
CA MET A 164 9.34 -1.42 -9.68
C MET A 164 10.61 -0.77 -10.20
#